data_AF-A0A7Y1XBJ4-F1
#
_entry.id   AF-A0A7Y1XBJ4-F1
#
_cell.length_a   1.000
_cell.length_b   1.000
_cell.length_c   1.000
_cell.angle_alpha   90.00
_cell.angle_beta   90.00
_cell.angle_gamma   90.00
#
_symmetry.space_group_name_H-M   'P 1'
#
loop_
_entity.id
_entity.type
_entity.pdbx_description
1 polymer ?
#
loop_
_entity_poly.entity_id
_entity_poly.type
_entity_poly.pdbx_seq_one_letter_code
_entity_poly.pdbx_strand_id
1 'polypeptide(L)'
;NSPKLANYAGQEVIMGIRPSAFEDARMVGSEPEGRTVSAEVDVVEVLGYESFAHYHLPTRPVITPDIEELLADTGQDPSVLGDNTSMTARLSSDVPVSSGDLLRLVIDTTKLHFFDPETNDRIYG
;
A
#
# COMPACT_ATOMS: atom_id res chain seq x y z
N ASN A 1 9.95 -16.00 10.37
CA ASN A 1 11.34 -15.69 10.00
C ASN A 1 11.68 -16.36 8.69
N SER A 2 11.76 -15.57 7.61
CA SER A 2 12.18 -16.08 6.30
C SER A 2 13.67 -15.83 6.11
N PRO A 3 14.50 -16.88 5.97
CA PRO A 3 15.96 -16.74 5.89
C PRO A 3 16.44 -15.81 4.78
N LYS A 4 15.71 -15.75 3.66
CA LYS A 4 16.03 -14.86 2.53
C LYS A 4 15.85 -13.39 2.86
N LEU A 5 14.81 -13.01 3.60
CA LEU A 5 14.54 -11.62 3.95
C LEU A 5 15.61 -11.06 4.90
N ALA A 6 16.20 -11.91 5.75
CA ALA A 6 17.29 -11.50 6.64
C ALA A 6 18.54 -11.00 5.89
N ASN A 7 18.75 -11.44 4.64
CA ASN A 7 19.87 -10.97 3.81
C ASN A 7 19.69 -9.52 3.33
N TYR A 8 18.46 -8.98 3.40
CA TYR A 8 18.12 -7.62 2.99
C TYR A 8 18.04 -6.64 4.18
N ALA A 9 18.54 -7.03 5.36
CA ALA A 9 18.54 -6.16 6.53
C ALA A 9 19.36 -4.89 6.26
N GLY A 10 18.71 -3.72 6.36
CA GLY A 10 19.34 -2.41 6.08
C GLY A 10 19.40 -2.05 4.59
N GLN A 11 18.80 -2.85 3.71
CA GLN A 11 18.67 -2.56 2.29
C GLN A 11 17.24 -2.11 1.95
N GLU A 12 17.10 -1.36 0.86
CA GLU A 12 15.78 -1.04 0.30
C GLU A 12 15.20 -2.28 -0.37
N VAL A 13 13.89 -2.48 -0.19
CA VAL A 13 13.12 -3.56 -0.79
C VAL A 13 11.79 -3.03 -1.27
N ILE A 14 11.22 -3.64 -2.30
CA ILE A 14 9.85 -3.33 -2.73
C ILE A 14 8.89 -4.10 -1.82
N MET A 15 7.94 -3.38 -1.21
CA MET A 15 6.89 -3.98 -0.39
C MET A 15 5.56 -3.96 -1.16
N GLY A 16 5.01 -5.16 -1.41
CA GLY A 16 3.67 -5.34 -1.95
C GLY A 16 2.65 -5.56 -0.84
N ILE A 17 1.61 -4.72 -0.80
CA ILE A 17 0.50 -4.82 0.16
C ILE A 17 -0.82 -4.89 -0.62
N ARG A 18 -1.63 -5.92 -0.38
CA ARG A 18 -2.97 -6.01 -0.95
C ARG A 18 -3.91 -5.02 -0.24
N PRO A 19 -4.90 -4.42 -0.91
CA PRO A 19 -5.90 -3.58 -0.25
C PRO A 19 -6.62 -4.28 0.91
N SER A 20 -6.81 -5.60 0.82
CA SER A 20 -7.43 -6.44 1.86
C SER A 20 -6.50 -6.82 3.03
N ALA A 21 -5.24 -6.37 3.01
CA ALA A 21 -4.32 -6.49 4.14
C ALA A 21 -4.41 -5.29 5.09
N PHE A 22 -5.20 -4.27 4.74
CA PHE A 22 -5.54 -3.17 5.64
C PHE A 22 -6.85 -3.46 6.36
N GLU A 23 -6.92 -3.03 7.60
CA GLU A 23 -8.14 -3.02 8.42
C GLU A 23 -8.22 -1.67 9.13
N ASP A 24 -9.43 -1.12 9.30
CA ASP A 24 -9.59 0.12 10.06
C ASP A 24 -9.31 -0.15 11.55
N ALA A 25 -8.61 0.77 12.21
CA ALA A 25 -8.28 0.66 13.63
C ALA A 25 -9.50 0.48 14.55
N ARG A 26 -10.68 0.98 14.14
CA ARG A 26 -11.97 0.81 14.84
C ARG A 26 -12.49 -0.63 14.78
N MET A 27 -12.07 -1.41 13.79
CA MET A 27 -12.52 -2.78 13.57
C MET A 27 -11.63 -3.82 14.26
N VAL A 28 -10.43 -3.43 14.69
CA VAL A 28 -9.54 -4.31 15.47
C VAL A 28 -9.76 -4.12 16.96
N GLY A 29 -9.88 -5.23 17.70
CA GLY A 29 -10.10 -5.20 19.16
C GLY A 29 -8.88 -4.71 19.97
N SER A 30 -7.70 -4.66 19.36
CA SER A 30 -6.49 -4.09 19.94
C SER A 30 -5.58 -3.60 18.82
N GLU A 31 -5.25 -2.30 18.81
CA GLU A 31 -4.26 -1.73 17.88
C GLU A 31 -2.87 -2.33 18.20
N PRO A 32 -2.27 -3.11 17.29
CA PRO A 32 -0.97 -3.68 17.57
C PRO A 32 0.13 -2.62 17.33
N GLU A 33 1.03 -2.46 18.30
CA GLU A 33 2.15 -1.54 18.20
C GLU A 33 3.00 -1.81 16.93
N GLY A 34 3.38 -0.74 16.24
CA GLY A 34 4.30 -0.78 15.09
C GLY A 34 3.71 -1.28 13.77
N ARG A 35 2.39 -1.44 13.66
CA ARG A 35 1.72 -1.95 12.44
C ARG A 35 0.57 -1.05 11.96
N THR A 36 0.67 0.25 12.23
CA THR A 36 -0.36 1.23 11.89
C THR A 36 0.18 2.31 10.96
N VAL A 37 -0.61 2.71 9.98
CA VAL A 37 -0.36 3.88 9.13
C VAL A 37 -1.55 4.85 9.24
N SER A 38 -1.26 6.15 9.26
CA SER A 38 -2.29 7.19 9.18
C SER A 38 -2.24 7.82 7.80
N ALA A 39 -3.38 7.93 7.15
CA ALA A 39 -3.49 8.49 5.82
C ALA A 39 -4.74 9.35 5.68
N GLU A 40 -4.59 10.50 5.02
CA GLU A 40 -5.73 11.33 4.61
C GLU A 40 -6.38 10.70 3.39
N VAL A 41 -7.70 10.53 3.42
CA VAL A 41 -8.44 9.87 2.36
C VAL A 41 -8.76 10.87 1.26
N ASP A 42 -8.33 10.58 0.04
CA ASP A 42 -8.63 11.41 -1.13
C ASP A 42 -10.04 11.12 -1.65
N VAL A 43 -10.36 9.84 -1.82
CA VAL A 43 -11.62 9.38 -2.42
C VAL A 43 -12.08 8.10 -1.72
N VAL A 44 -13.40 7.98 -1.51
CA VAL A 44 -14.04 6.75 -1.04
C VAL A 44 -14.98 6.21 -2.12
N GLU A 45 -14.75 4.99 -2.55
CA GLU A 45 -15.62 4.25 -3.46
C GLU A 45 -16.48 3.27 -2.66
N VAL A 46 -17.80 3.47 -2.63
CA VAL A 46 -18.73 2.62 -1.89
C VAL A 46 -19.35 1.59 -2.82
N LEU A 47 -19.15 0.30 -2.54
CA LEU A 47 -19.63 -0.83 -3.35
C LEU A 47 -20.73 -1.65 -2.65
N GLY A 48 -21.35 -1.07 -1.62
CA GLY A 48 -22.47 -1.68 -0.88
C GLY A 48 -22.02 -2.44 0.37
N TYR A 49 -21.29 -3.55 0.20
CA TYR A 49 -20.83 -4.39 1.34
C TYR A 49 -19.41 -4.06 1.81
N GLU A 50 -18.67 -3.32 1.00
CA GLU A 50 -17.33 -2.82 1.31
C GLU A 50 -17.14 -1.47 0.64
N SER A 51 -16.12 -0.74 1.09
CA SER A 51 -15.65 0.47 0.44
C SER A 51 -14.15 0.40 0.18
N PHE A 52 -13.70 1.14 -0.84
CA PHE A 52 -12.29 1.35 -1.11
C PHE A 52 -11.93 2.79 -0.80
N ALA A 53 -10.96 2.99 0.08
CA ALA A 53 -10.37 4.29 0.35
C ALA A 53 -9.08 4.43 -0.46
N HIS A 54 -9.03 5.48 -1.28
CA HIS A 54 -7.83 5.88 -2.02
C HIS A 54 -7.13 6.99 -1.24
N TYR A 55 -5.82 6.84 -1.08
CA TYR A 55 -4.98 7.77 -0.35
C TYR A 55 -3.56 7.76 -0.91
N HIS A 56 -2.75 8.73 -0.51
CA HIS A 56 -1.34 8.78 -0.87
C HIS A 56 -0.45 8.60 0.36
N LEU A 57 0.68 7.93 0.15
CA LEU A 57 1.79 7.90 1.12
C LEU A 57 2.96 8.73 0.59
N PRO A 58 3.67 9.47 1.47
CA PRO A 58 4.84 10.29 1.09
C PRO A 58 6.07 9.41 0.85
N THR A 59 5.99 8.54 -0.14
CA THR A 59 7.05 7.64 -0.58
C THR A 59 7.05 7.55 -2.10
N ARG A 60 8.25 7.47 -2.67
CA ARG A 60 8.42 7.41 -4.12
C ARG A 60 7.77 6.15 -4.69
N PRO A 61 7.02 6.27 -5.80
CA PRO A 61 6.48 5.13 -6.51
C PRO A 61 7.59 4.19 -7.00
N VAL A 62 7.32 2.89 -6.93
CA VAL A 62 8.19 1.87 -7.52
C VAL A 62 7.99 1.90 -9.03
N ILE A 63 9.05 2.16 -9.77
CA ILE A 63 9.05 2.15 -11.22
C ILE A 63 9.54 0.78 -11.69
N THR A 64 8.65 0.01 -12.31
CA THR A 64 8.98 -1.27 -12.93
C THR A 64 9.03 -1.11 -14.45
N PRO A 65 9.71 -2.01 -15.20
CA PRO A 65 9.71 -1.98 -16.66
C PRO A 65 8.30 -1.92 -17.27
N ASP A 66 7.35 -2.65 -16.67
CA ASP A 66 5.95 -2.65 -17.10
C ASP A 66 5.30 -1.26 -16.95
N ILE A 67 5.60 -0.53 -15.87
CA ILE A 67 5.10 0.84 -15.65
C ILE A 67 5.75 1.81 -16.64
N GLU A 68 7.05 1.68 -16.90
CA GLU A 68 7.75 2.49 -17.90
C GLU A 68 7.16 2.30 -19.29
N GLU A 69 6.86 1.07 -19.69
CA GLU A 69 6.22 0.76 -20.97
C GLU A 69 4.82 1.40 -21.06
N LEU A 70 3.99 1.25 -20.03
CA LEU A 70 2.66 1.87 -19.98
C LEU A 70 2.70 3.40 -20.08
N LEU A 71 3.68 4.04 -19.42
CA LEU A 71 3.87 5.49 -19.50
C LEU A 71 4.37 5.91 -20.89
N ALA A 72 5.30 5.17 -21.48
CA ALA A 72 5.82 5.44 -22.82
C ALA A 72 4.71 5.35 -23.89
N ASP A 73 3.79 4.39 -23.78
CA ASP A 73 2.63 4.25 -24.66
C ASP A 73 1.70 5.46 -24.66
N THR A 74 1.66 6.20 -23.54
CA THR A 74 0.90 7.44 -23.39
C THR A 74 1.75 8.70 -23.59
N GLY A 75 3.02 8.54 -23.96
CA GLY A 75 3.98 9.64 -24.16
C GLY A 75 4.37 10.35 -22.87
N GLN A 76 4.24 9.70 -21.72
CA GLN A 76 4.56 10.24 -20.41
C GLN A 76 5.91 9.73 -19.92
N ASP A 77 6.58 10.55 -19.09
CA ASP A 77 7.83 10.20 -18.42
C ASP A 77 7.54 9.78 -16.96
N PRO A 78 8.28 8.85 -16.34
CA PRO A 78 8.06 8.42 -14.95
C PRO A 78 8.02 9.56 -13.91
N SER A 79 8.60 10.73 -14.21
CA SER A 79 8.47 11.93 -13.36
C SER A 79 7.03 12.37 -13.10
N VAL A 80 6.06 11.98 -13.94
CA VAL A 80 4.63 12.30 -13.72
C VAL A 80 4.04 11.61 -12.49
N LEU A 81 4.67 10.53 -12.01
CA LEU A 81 4.23 9.79 -10.83
C LEU A 81 4.49 10.58 -9.52
N GLY A 82 5.38 11.58 -9.56
CA GLY A 82 5.71 12.42 -8.41
C GLY A 82 6.41 11.68 -7.26
N ASP A 83 6.33 12.24 -6.06
CA ASP A 83 6.99 11.73 -4.84
C ASP A 83 6.05 10.95 -3.91
N ASN A 84 4.79 10.78 -4.30
CA ASN A 84 3.76 10.16 -3.48
C ASN A 84 3.25 8.88 -4.15
N THR A 85 3.17 7.80 -3.39
CA THR A 85 2.63 6.52 -3.87
C THR A 85 1.14 6.48 -3.61
N SER A 86 0.36 6.27 -4.67
CA SER A 86 -1.08 6.02 -4.58
C SER A 86 -1.32 4.63 -3.99
N MET A 87 -2.21 4.57 -3.01
CA MET A 87 -2.54 3.38 -2.25
C MET A 87 -4.06 3.22 -2.18
N THR A 88 -4.49 1.97 -2.02
CA THR A 88 -5.90 1.63 -1.83
C THR A 88 -6.05 0.71 -0.63
N ALA A 89 -6.95 1.05 0.30
CA ALA A 89 -7.37 0.17 1.38
C ALA A 89 -8.82 -0.27 1.18
N ARG A 90 -9.08 -1.55 1.42
CA ARG A 90 -10.43 -2.10 1.44
C ARG A 90 -10.97 -2.05 2.87
N LEU A 91 -12.17 -1.52 3.05
CA LEU A 91 -12.78 -1.28 4.36
C LEU A 91 -14.13 -2.01 4.47
N SER A 92 -14.46 -2.45 5.68
CA SER A 92 -15.81 -2.96 5.99
C SER A 92 -16.85 -1.85 5.79
N SER A 93 -18.08 -2.22 5.39
CA SER A 93 -19.21 -1.29 5.30
C SER A 93 -19.54 -0.59 6.62
N ASP A 94 -19.13 -1.17 7.75
CA ASP A 94 -19.37 -0.62 9.09
C ASP A 94 -18.44 0.57 9.43
N VAL A 95 -17.46 0.85 8.57
CA VAL A 95 -16.47 1.91 8.77
C VAL A 95 -17.00 3.21 8.15
N PRO A 96 -17.44 4.21 8.94
CA PRO A 96 -17.82 5.50 8.39
C PRO A 96 -16.54 6.26 8.02
N VAL A 97 -16.34 6.47 6.73
CA VAL A 97 -15.22 7.21 6.16
C VAL A 97 -15.69 8.02 4.96
N SER A 98 -15.15 9.23 4.82
CA SER A 98 -15.39 10.16 3.72
C SER A 98 -14.07 10.74 3.22
N SER A 99 -14.11 11.36 2.03
CA SER A 99 -12.98 12.15 1.53
C SER A 99 -12.63 13.27 2.53
N GLY A 100 -11.34 13.47 2.79
CA GLY A 100 -10.78 14.39 3.78
C GLY A 100 -10.66 13.81 5.19
N ASP A 101 -11.19 12.62 5.46
CA ASP A 101 -11.03 11.99 6.78
C ASP A 101 -9.60 11.46 6.96
N LEU A 102 -9.11 11.54 8.21
CA LEU A 102 -7.86 10.90 8.60
C LEU A 102 -8.14 9.46 9.04
N LEU A 103 -7.73 8.51 8.20
CA LEU A 103 -7.92 7.09 8.42
C LEU A 103 -6.72 6.48 9.15
N ARG A 104 -6.98 5.70 10.20
CA ARG A 104 -5.97 4.87 10.86
C ARG A 104 -6.11 3.42 10.39
N LEU A 105 -5.14 2.96 9.62
CA LEU A 105 -5.12 1.64 9.02
C LEU A 105 -4.12 0.75 9.76
N VAL A 106 -4.59 -0.41 10.19
CA VAL A 106 -3.77 -1.49 10.73
C VAL A 106 -3.40 -2.44 9.60
N ILE A 107 -2.12 -2.80 9.53
CA ILE A 107 -1.57 -3.66 8.48
C ILE A 107 -1.44 -5.08 9.01
N ASP A 108 -2.06 -6.03 8.29
CA ASP A 108 -1.81 -7.45 8.47
C ASP A 108 -0.44 -7.82 7.88
N THR A 109 0.59 -7.77 8.73
CA THR A 109 1.97 -8.05 8.34
C THR A 109 2.21 -9.48 7.84
N THR A 110 1.25 -10.39 8.04
CA THR A 110 1.35 -11.76 7.53
C THR A 110 1.05 -11.85 6.03
N LYS A 111 0.41 -10.83 5.45
CA LYS A 111 0.04 -10.72 4.03
C LYS A 111 1.00 -9.84 3.22
N LEU A 112 2.14 -9.47 3.80
CA LEU A 112 3.13 -8.65 3.11
C LEU A 112 3.97 -9.50 2.17
N HIS A 113 4.13 -9.00 0.95
CA HIS A 113 5.07 -9.55 -0.02
C HIS A 113 6.26 -8.60 -0.17
N PHE A 114 7.45 -9.16 -0.35
CA PHE A 114 8.68 -8.41 -0.52
C PHE A 114 9.39 -8.86 -1.78
N PHE A 115 9.92 -7.90 -2.53
CA PHE A 115 10.59 -8.13 -3.81
C PHE A 115 11.93 -7.40 -3.84
N ASP A 116 12.88 -7.98 -4.57
CA ASP A 116 14.19 -7.38 -4.84
C ASP A 116 13.99 -6.21 -5.82
N PRO A 117 14.49 -5.00 -5.53
CA PRO A 117 14.32 -3.83 -6.38
C PRO A 117 15.11 -3.89 -7.70
N GLU A 118 16.19 -4.66 -7.76
CA GLU A 118 17.01 -4.81 -8.97
C GLU A 118 16.45 -5.89 -9.90
N THR A 119 16.03 -7.03 -9.34
CA THR A 119 15.59 -8.18 -10.16
C THR A 119 14.09 -8.33 -10.26
N ASN A 120 13.30 -7.64 -9.43
CA ASN A 120 11.87 -7.87 -9.20
C ASN A 120 11.51 -9.29 -8.70
N ASP A 121 12.50 -10.09 -8.27
CA ASP A 121 12.23 -11.42 -7.74
C ASP A 121 11.56 -11.35 -6.37
N ARG A 122 10.62 -12.26 -6.13
CA ARG A 122 9.96 -12.38 -4.82
C ARG A 122 10.95 -12.90 -3.77
N ILE A 123 11.17 -12.11 -2.74
CA ILE A 123 11.96 -12.45 -1.54
C ILE A 123 11.12 -13.23 -0.53
N TYR A 124 9.90 -12.74 -0.24
CA TYR A 124 9.01 -13.28 0.79
C TYR A 124 7.53 -12.93 0.51
N GLY A 125 6.61 -13.68 1.14
CA GLY A 125 5.15 -13.47 1.10
C GLY A 125 4.41 -14.54 0.33
#